data_AF-A0A1I8CZ85-F1
#
_entry.id   AF-A0A1I8CZ85-F1
#
_cell.length_a   1.000
_cell.length_b   1.000
_cell.length_c   1.000
_cell.angle_alpha   90.00
_cell.angle_beta   90.00
_cell.angle_gamma   90.00
#
_symmetry.space_group_name_H-M   'P 1'
#
loop_
_entity.id
_entity.type
_entity.pdbx_description
1 polymer ?
#
loop_
_entity_poly.entity_id
_entity_poly.type
_entity_poly.pdbx_seq_one_letter_code
_entity_poly.pdbx_strand_id
1 'polypeptide(L)'
;MSSIRKASESQIPSVAEEHYRRLLSQISLSNCSLVRENEAMRERLNELEGLLDDHMKHLKSIYFTLHKKGYSKLEFPDGDEVNLAQFEGLLLNFKRSSISGESNGHHHSGGSYLNGTLSGHQYPGSSSLLTDLPTIQEPTTTH
;
A
#
# COMPACT_ATOMS: atom_id res chain seq x y z
N MET A 1 5.42 75.78 3.14
CA MET A 1 4.54 74.65 3.47
C MET A 1 5.16 73.40 2.88
N SER A 2 5.55 72.45 3.73
CA SER A 2 6.32 71.26 3.36
C SER A 2 5.42 70.23 2.68
N SER A 3 5.68 69.93 1.40
CA SER A 3 4.90 68.94 0.65
C SER A 3 5.31 67.54 1.10
N ILE A 4 4.41 66.88 1.81
CA ILE A 4 4.56 65.52 2.33
C ILE A 4 4.76 64.58 1.14
N ARG A 5 5.93 63.94 1.07
CA ARG A 5 6.23 62.87 0.12
C ARG A 5 5.20 61.76 0.32
N LYS A 6 4.27 61.59 -0.61
CA LYS A 6 3.52 60.34 -0.73
C LYS A 6 4.55 59.27 -1.08
N ALA A 7 4.82 58.38 -0.13
CA ALA A 7 5.58 57.16 -0.39
C ALA A 7 4.85 56.43 -1.51
N SER A 8 5.47 56.36 -2.69
CA SER A 8 5.02 55.52 -3.79
C SER A 8 5.04 54.09 -3.29
N GLU A 9 3.85 53.53 -3.15
CA GLU A 9 3.55 52.11 -3.13
C GLU A 9 4.60 51.34 -3.91
N SER A 10 5.36 50.49 -3.21
CA SER A 10 6.43 49.69 -3.81
C SER A 10 5.81 48.71 -4.78
N GLN A 11 5.62 49.12 -6.04
CA GLN A 11 5.27 48.24 -7.14
C GLN A 11 6.36 47.18 -7.22
N ILE A 12 6.00 45.95 -6.88
CA ILE A 12 6.82 44.79 -7.16
C ILE A 12 7.07 44.81 -8.68
N PRO A 13 8.34 44.76 -9.14
CA PRO A 13 8.61 44.76 -10.57
C PRO A 13 7.87 43.59 -11.23
N SER A 14 7.22 43.83 -12.37
CA SER A 14 6.31 42.85 -13.01
C SER A 14 6.95 41.47 -13.20
N VAL A 15 8.25 41.43 -13.44
CA VAL A 15 9.05 40.20 -13.56
C VAL A 15 9.11 39.44 -12.24
N ALA A 16 9.25 40.13 -11.10
CA ALA A 16 9.21 39.50 -9.78
C ALA A 16 7.81 39.00 -9.45
N GLU A 17 6.75 39.76 -9.81
CA GLU A 17 5.37 39.29 -9.62
C GLU A 17 5.09 38.02 -10.42
N GLU A 18 5.53 37.95 -11.68
CA GLU A 18 5.38 36.76 -12.52
C GLU A 18 6.17 35.57 -11.95
N HIS A 19 7.39 35.79 -11.47
CA HIS A 19 8.20 34.77 -10.83
C HIS A 19 7.51 34.22 -9.56
N TYR A 20 6.97 35.09 -8.70
CA TYR A 20 6.22 34.67 -7.52
C TYR A 20 4.96 33.88 -7.88
N ARG A 21 4.23 34.30 -8.92
CA ARG A 21 3.05 33.55 -9.41
C ARG A 21 3.44 32.15 -9.86
N ARG A 22 4.53 32.00 -10.64
CA ARG A 22 5.02 30.68 -11.07
C ARG A 22 5.44 29.80 -9.89
N LEU A 23 6.15 30.36 -8.91
CA LEU A 23 6.56 29.62 -7.71
C LEU A 23 5.33 29.16 -6.90
N LEU A 24 4.34 30.03 -6.70
CA LEU A 24 3.10 29.68 -6.01
C LEU A 24 2.33 28.57 -6.75
N SER A 25 2.30 28.62 -8.09
CA SER A 25 1.70 27.55 -8.89
C SER A 25 2.46 26.23 -8.73
N GLN A 26 3.79 26.24 -8.77
CA GLN A 26 4.62 25.04 -8.57
C GLN A 26 4.42 24.42 -7.18
N ILE A 27 4.41 25.25 -6.13
CA ILE A 27 4.15 24.80 -4.76
C ILE A 27 2.75 24.20 -4.65
N SER A 28 1.74 24.86 -5.24
CA SER A 28 0.36 24.37 -5.21
C SER A 28 0.23 23.01 -5.90
N LEU A 29 0.86 22.83 -7.07
CA LEU A 29 0.88 21.55 -7.78
C LEU A 29 1.61 20.46 -6.98
N SER A 30 2.77 20.79 -6.41
CA SER A 30 3.54 19.86 -5.58
C SER A 30 2.75 19.42 -4.34
N ASN A 31 2.10 20.36 -3.65
CA ASN A 31 1.27 20.08 -2.49
C ASN A 31 0.06 19.20 -2.86
N CYS A 32 -0.60 19.47 -3.98
CA CYS A 32 -1.71 18.62 -4.45
C CYS A 32 -1.25 17.18 -4.73
N SER A 33 -0.07 17.00 -5.33
CA SER A 33 0.50 15.67 -5.55
C SER A 33 0.79 14.96 -4.23
N LEU A 34 1.40 15.65 -3.26
CA LEU A 34 1.70 15.09 -1.94
C LEU A 34 0.44 14.72 -1.16
N VAL A 35 -0.63 15.53 -1.22
CA VAL A 35 -1.91 15.21 -0.57
C VAL A 35 -2.49 13.93 -1.15
N ARG A 36 -2.52 13.81 -2.48
CA ARG A 36 -3.02 12.62 -3.16
C ARG A 36 -2.21 11.37 -2.80
N GLU A 37 -0.89 11.48 -2.76
CA GLU A 37 -0.02 10.36 -2.40
C GLU A 37 -0.22 9.94 -0.94
N ASN A 38 -0.32 10.89 -0.02
CA ASN A 38 -0.64 10.61 1.38
C ASN A 38 -2.00 9.93 1.54
N GLU A 39 -3.01 10.36 0.79
CA GLU A 39 -4.33 9.72 0.79
C GLU A 39 -4.24 8.26 0.30
N ALA A 40 -3.52 8.01 -0.79
CA ALA A 40 -3.31 6.66 -1.32
C ALA A 40 -2.55 5.76 -0.33
N MET A 41 -1.52 6.29 0.34
CA MET A 41 -0.80 5.54 1.37
C MET A 41 -1.70 5.23 2.58
N ARG A 42 -2.54 6.18 2.99
CA ARG A 42 -3.48 5.99 4.10
C ARG A 42 -4.53 4.93 3.78
N GLU A 43 -5.05 4.94 2.56
CA GLU A 43 -5.96 3.90 2.08
C GLU A 43 -5.28 2.52 2.11
N ARG A 44 -4.06 2.43 1.58
CA ARG A 44 -3.30 1.18 1.59
C ARG A 44 -3.02 0.67 2.99
N LEU A 45 -2.74 1.56 3.94
CA LEU A 45 -2.52 1.20 5.34
C LEU A 45 -3.79 0.61 5.96
N ASN A 46 -4.95 1.25 5.75
CA ASN A 46 -6.23 0.74 6.25
C ASN A 46 -6.55 -0.65 5.69
N GLU A 47 -6.27 -0.90 4.40
CA GLU A 47 -6.44 -2.24 3.81
C GLU A 47 -5.58 -3.29 4.49
N LEU A 48 -4.31 -2.96 4.75
CA LEU A 48 -3.37 -3.88 5.39
C LEU A 48 -3.75 -4.16 6.85
N GLU A 49 -4.22 -3.15 7.57
CA GLU A 49 -4.75 -3.33 8.92
C GLU A 49 -5.98 -4.23 8.94
N GLY A 50 -6.90 -4.06 7.98
CA GLY A 50 -8.06 -4.94 7.82
C GLY A 50 -7.66 -6.39 7.54
N LEU A 51 -6.71 -6.60 6.63
CA LEU A 51 -6.20 -7.95 6.32
C LEU A 51 -5.54 -8.60 7.54
N LEU A 52 -4.77 -7.83 8.31
CA LEU A 52 -4.13 -8.31 9.54
C LEU A 52 -5.17 -8.71 10.60
N ASP A 53 -6.22 -7.90 10.78
CA ASP A 53 -7.31 -8.20 11.71
C ASP A 53 -8.06 -9.48 11.31
N ASP A 54 -8.34 -9.66 10.02
CA ASP A 54 -8.99 -10.88 9.52
C ASP A 54 -8.09 -12.11 9.67
N HIS A 55 -6.80 -12.00 9.39
CA HIS A 55 -5.83 -13.06 9.67
C HIS A 55 -5.78 -13.41 11.16
N MET A 56 -5.80 -12.41 12.04
CA MET A 56 -5.82 -12.61 13.48
C MET A 56 -7.08 -13.37 13.93
N LYS A 57 -8.27 -12.99 13.43
CA LYS A 57 -9.52 -13.71 13.69
C LYS A 57 -9.47 -15.15 13.21
N HIS A 58 -8.87 -15.39 12.04
CA HIS A 58 -8.71 -16.73 11.50
C HIS A 58 -7.79 -17.59 12.38
N LEU A 59 -6.64 -17.06 12.79
CA LEU A 59 -5.72 -17.74 13.70
C LEU A 59 -6.37 -18.06 15.05
N LYS A 60 -7.10 -17.11 15.64
CA LYS A 60 -7.89 -17.35 16.86
C LYS A 60 -8.89 -18.49 16.68
N SER A 61 -9.57 -18.55 15.53
CA SER A 61 -10.52 -19.62 15.20
C SER A 61 -9.82 -20.98 15.03
N ILE A 62 -8.60 -21.01 14.48
CA ILE A 62 -7.77 -22.23 14.44
C ILE A 62 -7.42 -22.69 15.86
N TYR A 63 -6.89 -21.81 16.70
CA TYR A 63 -6.50 -22.14 18.07
C TYR A 63 -7.69 -22.60 18.92
N PHE A 64 -8.83 -21.90 18.80
CA PHE A 64 -10.08 -22.32 19.41
C PHE A 64 -10.51 -23.71 18.94
N THR A 65 -10.42 -24.00 17.64
CA THR A 65 -10.76 -25.31 17.08
C THR A 65 -9.84 -26.41 17.61
N LEU A 66 -8.54 -26.14 17.72
CA LEU A 66 -7.58 -27.08 18.31
C LEU A 66 -7.95 -27.38 19.77
N HIS A 67 -8.29 -26.35 20.55
CA HIS A 67 -8.76 -26.54 21.92
C HIS A 67 -9.99 -27.44 22.00
N LYS A 68 -10.99 -27.19 21.14
CA LYS A 68 -12.21 -28.03 21.06
C LYS A 68 -11.93 -29.46 20.60
N LYS A 69 -10.80 -29.71 19.92
CA LYS A 69 -10.34 -31.05 19.54
C LYS A 69 -9.47 -31.73 20.61
N GLY A 70 -9.28 -31.11 21.77
CA GLY A 70 -8.60 -31.69 22.93
C GLY A 70 -7.14 -31.28 23.11
N TYR A 71 -6.61 -30.38 22.28
CA TYR A 71 -5.28 -29.81 22.50
C TYR A 71 -5.33 -28.73 23.58
N SER A 72 -4.43 -28.74 24.56
CA SER A 72 -4.47 -27.77 25.68
C SER A 72 -3.54 -26.58 25.49
N LYS A 73 -2.37 -26.78 24.89
CA LYS A 73 -1.34 -25.75 24.69
C LYS A 73 -0.58 -25.93 23.37
N LEU A 74 0.01 -24.85 22.87
CA LEU A 74 1.04 -24.85 21.83
C LEU A 74 2.37 -24.45 22.44
N GLU A 75 3.43 -25.12 22.01
CA GLU A 75 4.81 -24.79 22.38
C GLU A 75 5.52 -24.28 21.13
N PHE A 76 6.11 -23.11 21.21
CA PHE A 76 6.90 -22.51 20.15
C PHE A 76 8.34 -23.02 20.19
N PRO A 77 9.09 -22.94 19.07
CA PRO A 77 10.47 -23.44 19.02
C PRO A 77 11.46 -22.77 19.98
N ASP A 78 11.11 -21.57 20.48
CA ASP A 78 11.83 -20.83 21.51
C ASP A 78 11.47 -21.28 22.95
N GLY A 79 10.52 -22.21 23.09
CA GLY A 79 10.04 -22.74 24.37
C GLY A 79 8.86 -21.96 24.95
N ASP A 80 8.35 -20.94 24.27
CA ASP A 80 7.18 -20.20 24.73
C ASP A 80 5.93 -21.08 24.65
N GLU A 81 5.14 -21.09 25.71
CA GLU A 81 3.90 -21.85 25.77
C GLU A 81 2.68 -20.93 25.72
N VAL A 82 1.73 -21.31 24.88
CA VAL A 82 0.47 -20.60 24.71
C VAL A 82 -0.70 -21.53 25.03
N ASN A 83 -1.45 -21.19 26.06
CA ASN A 83 -2.66 -21.90 26.45
C ASN A 83 -3.76 -21.66 25.39
N LEU A 84 -4.32 -22.73 24.83
CA LEU A 84 -5.31 -22.63 23.77
C LEU A 84 -6.71 -22.26 24.28
N ALA A 85 -6.99 -22.46 25.57
CA ALA A 85 -8.29 -22.16 26.18
C ALA A 85 -8.62 -20.65 26.21
N GLN A 86 -7.62 -19.79 26.07
CA GLN A 86 -7.80 -18.33 26.08
C GLN A 86 -8.36 -17.77 24.76
N PHE A 87 -8.36 -18.57 23.69
CA PHE A 87 -8.83 -18.11 22.39
C PHE A 87 -10.29 -18.46 22.19
N GLU A 88 -11.03 -17.51 21.63
CA GLU A 88 -12.40 -17.69 21.16
C GLU A 88 -12.45 -17.50 19.64
N GLY A 89 -13.32 -18.24 18.96
CA GLY A 89 -13.45 -18.14 17.51
C GLY A 89 -14.48 -19.10 16.94
N LEU A 90 -14.51 -19.20 15.61
CA LEU A 90 -15.41 -20.09 14.89
C LEU A 90 -14.83 -21.51 14.85
N LEU A 91 -15.67 -22.53 15.03
CA LEU A 91 -15.25 -23.92 14.93
C LEU A 91 -15.01 -24.29 13.45
N LEU A 92 -13.77 -24.68 13.12
CA LEU A 92 -13.35 -24.98 11.77
C LEU A 92 -13.39 -26.49 11.47
N ASN A 93 -13.78 -26.82 10.23
CA ASN A 93 -13.76 -28.19 9.72
C ASN A 93 -12.50 -28.43 8.89
N PHE A 94 -11.45 -28.96 9.53
CA PHE A 94 -10.24 -29.37 8.81
C PHE A 94 -10.52 -30.63 7.97
N LYS A 95 -10.51 -30.50 6.64
CA LYS A 95 -10.51 -31.65 5.74
C LYS A 95 -9.15 -32.33 5.86
N ARG A 96 -9.13 -33.59 6.27
CA ARG A 96 -7.92 -34.43 6.22
C ARG A 96 -7.62 -34.67 4.74
N SER A 97 -6.63 -33.96 4.19
CA SER A 97 -6.01 -34.37 2.94
C SER A 97 -5.31 -35.70 3.22
N SER A 98 -5.91 -36.80 2.76
CA SER A 98 -5.25 -38.09 2.73
C SER A 98 -4.05 -37.97 1.79
N ILE A 99 -2.86 -37.72 2.34
CA ILE A 99 -1.62 -38.03 1.64
C ILE A 99 -1.53 -39.57 1.70
N SER A 100 -2.23 -40.24 0.78
CA SER A 100 -2.03 -41.65 0.52
C SER A 100 -0.67 -41.78 -0.16
N GLY A 101 0.35 -42.16 0.62
CA GLY A 101 1.56 -42.73 0.06
C GLY A 101 1.21 -44.09 -0.54
N GLU A 102 0.82 -44.10 -1.81
CA GLU A 102 0.77 -45.32 -2.62
C GLU A 102 1.83 -45.21 -3.72
N SER A 103 2.79 -46.12 -3.64
CA SER A 103 3.75 -46.42 -4.68
C SER A 103 3.05 -46.92 -5.94
N ASN A 104 3.36 -46.28 -7.07
CA ASN A 104 3.34 -46.80 -8.44
C ASN A 104 2.16 -47.67 -8.90
N GLY A 105 1.23 -47.04 -9.61
CA GLY A 105 0.38 -47.68 -10.62
C GLY A 105 -0.10 -46.64 -11.64
N HIS A 106 0.39 -46.75 -12.88
CA HIS A 106 0.07 -45.89 -14.02
C HIS A 106 -1.45 -45.77 -14.28
N HIS A 107 -1.95 -44.56 -14.60
CA HIS A 107 -2.67 -44.22 -15.84
C HIS A 107 -3.09 -42.73 -15.87
N HIS A 108 -2.90 -42.11 -17.04
CA HIS A 108 -3.21 -40.73 -17.43
C HIS A 108 -4.62 -40.23 -17.07
N SER A 109 -4.73 -38.99 -16.58
CA SER A 109 -5.27 -37.82 -17.31
C SER A 109 -5.45 -36.64 -16.34
N GLY A 110 -5.22 -35.42 -16.82
CA GLY A 110 -4.95 -34.24 -16.00
C GLY A 110 -6.16 -33.48 -15.41
N GLY A 111 -5.82 -32.31 -14.85
CA GLY A 111 -6.74 -31.32 -14.27
C GLY A 111 -6.83 -31.46 -12.75
N SER A 112 -6.81 -30.41 -11.92
CA SER A 112 -6.74 -28.97 -12.14
C SER A 112 -6.18 -28.35 -10.86
N TYR A 113 -5.22 -27.43 -10.98
CA TYR A 113 -4.84 -26.58 -9.86
C TYR A 113 -6.04 -25.69 -9.52
N LEU A 114 -6.52 -25.76 -8.27
CA LEU A 114 -7.55 -24.86 -7.77
C LEU A 114 -6.97 -23.45 -7.71
N ASN A 115 -7.12 -22.71 -8.80
CA ASN A 115 -7.08 -21.26 -8.82
C ASN A 115 -8.31 -20.74 -8.06
N GLY A 116 -8.11 -20.30 -6.82
CA GLY A 116 -8.98 -19.30 -6.22
C GLY A 116 -8.73 -17.98 -6.93
N THR A 117 -9.68 -17.56 -7.76
CA THR A 117 -9.71 -16.25 -8.42
C THR A 117 -9.69 -15.12 -7.38
N LEU A 118 -8.50 -14.57 -7.09
CA LEU A 118 -8.41 -13.17 -6.71
C LEU A 118 -8.74 -12.35 -7.97
N SER A 119 -9.88 -11.67 -7.94
CA SER A 119 -10.29 -10.70 -8.95
C SER A 119 -9.18 -9.66 -9.11
N GLY A 120 -8.44 -9.77 -10.21
CA GLY A 120 -7.41 -8.81 -10.58
C GLY A 120 -8.04 -7.46 -10.84
N HIS A 121 -7.69 -6.46 -10.03
CA HIS A 121 -7.82 -5.08 -10.47
C HIS A 121 -6.79 -4.84 -11.55
N GLN A 122 -7.33 -4.77 -12.76
CA GLN A 122 -6.67 -4.37 -13.99
C GLN A 122 -6.19 -2.92 -13.82
N TYR A 123 -4.89 -2.75 -13.61
CA TYR A 123 -4.25 -1.43 -13.68
C TYR A 123 -4.56 -0.79 -15.04
N PRO A 124 -5.21 0.38 -15.09
CA PRO A 124 -5.32 1.11 -16.34
C PRO A 124 -3.97 1.77 -16.63
N GLY A 125 -3.34 1.31 -17.72
CA GLY A 125 -2.48 2.08 -18.60
C GLY A 125 -1.47 3.01 -17.94
N SER A 126 -0.24 2.53 -17.78
CA SER A 126 0.95 3.35 -17.90
C SER A 126 0.96 4.03 -19.28
N SER A 127 0.28 5.17 -19.39
CA SER A 127 0.45 6.10 -20.50
C SER A 127 1.85 6.68 -20.40
N SER A 128 2.70 6.21 -21.29
CA SER A 128 3.87 6.90 -21.78
C SER A 128 3.48 8.31 -22.26
N LEU A 129 3.56 9.30 -21.38
CA LEU A 129 3.62 10.71 -21.73
C LEU A 129 4.77 11.34 -20.93
N LEU A 130 5.98 10.92 -21.30
CA LEU A 130 7.22 11.56 -20.88
C LEU A 130 8.08 11.84 -22.11
N THR A 131 7.60 12.74 -22.96
CA THR A 131 8.41 13.46 -23.96
C THR A 131 7.75 14.80 -24.17
N ASP A 132 8.27 15.81 -23.47
CA ASP A 132 8.52 17.18 -23.98
C ASP A 132 8.75 18.12 -22.78
N LEU A 133 9.92 17.94 -22.14
CA LEU A 133 10.54 19.00 -21.36
C LEU A 133 11.61 19.63 -22.25
N PRO A 134 11.59 20.95 -22.50
CA PRO A 134 12.65 21.59 -23.27
C PRO A 134 13.96 21.52 -22.49
N THR A 135 14.98 20.92 -23.12
CA THR A 135 16.37 20.97 -22.67
C THR A 135 16.83 22.42 -22.60
N ILE A 136 17.12 22.91 -21.39
CA ILE A 136 17.78 24.20 -21.20
C ILE A 136 19.23 24.03 -21.64
N GLN A 137 19.60 24.72 -22.71
CA GLN A 137 20.96 24.80 -23.21
C GLN A 137 21.73 25.83 -22.36
N GLU A 138 22.79 25.41 -21.68
CA GLU A 138 23.66 26.34 -20.93
C GLU A 138 24.38 27.32 -21.89
N PRO A 139 24.54 28.59 -21.51
CA PRO A 139 25.28 29.56 -22.33
C PRO A 139 26.78 29.24 -22.31
N THR A 140 27.37 29.05 -23.49
CA THR A 140 28.82 29.00 -23.67
C THR A 140 29.43 30.36 -23.33
N THR A 141 30.20 30.41 -22.26
CA THR A 141 31.16 31.50 -22.00
C THR A 141 32.29 31.42 -23.01
N THR A 142 32.33 32.37 -23.94
CA THR A 142 33.52 32.64 -24.76
C THR A 142 34.44 33.58 -23.98
N HIS A 143 35.68 33.14 -23.75
CA HIS A 143 36.79 33.95 -23.25
C HIS A 143 37.31 34.92 -24.31
#